data_AF-A0A2P9F2D6-F1
#
_entry.id   AF-A0A2P9F2D6-F1
#
_cell.length_a   1.000
_cell.length_b   1.000
_cell.length_c   1.000
_cell.angle_alpha   90.00
_cell.angle_beta   90.00
_cell.angle_gamma   90.00
#
_symmetry.space_group_name_H-M   'P 1'
#
loop_
_entity.id
_entity.type
_entity.pdbx_description
1 polymer ?
#
loop_
_entity_poly.entity_id
_entity_poly.type
_entity_poly.pdbx_seq_one_letter_code
_entity_poly.pdbx_strand_id
1 'polypeptide(L)'
;MVTKESKQRGRPRSFDRATALEKAILAFWENGYEATSVADLTRVMGIGAPSLYSAFGDKQSLFEEVVREYGARYGSFTDRALEEEPTARAAVERILREAAVEYTDLAHPHGCLVVHAATNCTSREVEESLRARRNAWITAFESRIRADIAAGELPADTDAPALARHTGVIIQGMSQQARDGATRQELEAVADLAMAIWPRPARTDAPHHA
;
A
#
# COMPACT_ATOMS: atom_id res chain seq x y z
N MET A 1 41.19 29.20 18.04
CA MET A 1 40.62 27.87 17.72
C MET A 1 39.75 28.03 16.48
N VAL A 2 40.23 27.57 15.32
CA VAL A 2 39.46 27.63 14.07
C VAL A 2 38.92 26.22 13.82
N THR A 3 37.60 26.08 13.92
CA THR A 3 36.87 24.85 13.60
C THR A 3 36.93 24.63 12.09
N LYS A 4 37.48 23.48 11.69
CA LYS A 4 37.65 23.06 10.31
C LYS A 4 36.37 22.33 9.88
N GLU A 5 35.50 23.02 9.15
CA GLU A 5 34.34 22.38 8.51
C GLU A 5 34.82 21.30 7.53
N SER A 6 34.31 20.08 7.74
CA SER A 6 34.59 18.95 6.86
C SER A 6 33.75 19.08 5.58
N LYS A 7 34.37 19.64 4.55
CA LYS A 7 33.81 19.71 3.20
C LYS A 7 33.70 18.30 2.63
N GLN A 8 32.51 17.71 2.63
CA GLN A 8 32.23 16.46 1.91
C GLN A 8 32.71 16.60 0.45
N ARG A 9 33.78 15.88 0.10
CA ARG A 9 34.31 15.81 -1.27
C ARG A 9 33.50 14.78 -2.06
N GLY A 10 32.40 15.24 -2.63
CA GLY A 10 31.71 14.57 -3.74
C GLY A 10 31.33 15.62 -4.77
N ARG A 11 31.55 15.34 -6.07
CA ARG A 11 31.00 16.17 -7.15
C ARG A 11 29.49 16.29 -6.89
N PRO A 12 28.88 17.49 -6.89
CA PRO A 12 27.45 17.62 -6.67
C PRO A 12 26.71 16.68 -7.62
N ARG A 13 25.74 15.93 -7.08
CA ARG A 13 24.93 14.99 -7.87
C ARG A 13 24.40 15.76 -9.08
N SER A 14 24.73 15.31 -10.29
CA SER A 14 24.33 16.00 -11.53
C SER A 14 22.86 15.79 -11.88
N PHE A 15 22.10 15.11 -11.02
CA PHE A 15 20.70 14.76 -11.22
C PHE A 15 19.91 15.00 -9.94
N ASP A 16 18.62 15.31 -10.10
CA ASP A 16 17.68 15.38 -8.98
C ASP A 16 17.30 13.95 -8.55
N ARG A 17 17.66 13.61 -7.31
CA ARG A 17 17.39 12.30 -6.73
C ARG A 17 15.91 12.03 -6.53
N ALA A 18 15.12 13.05 -6.17
CA ALA A 18 13.69 12.89 -5.94
C ALA A 18 12.98 12.56 -7.27
N THR A 19 13.26 13.34 -8.32
CA THR A 19 12.77 13.04 -9.67
C THR A 19 13.21 11.65 -10.17
N ALA A 20 14.45 11.25 -9.89
CA ALA A 20 14.93 9.91 -10.28
C ALA A 20 14.22 8.79 -9.51
N LEU A 21 13.97 8.97 -8.21
CA LEU A 21 13.23 8.01 -7.39
C LEU A 21 11.78 7.88 -7.87
N GLU A 22 11.10 8.98 -8.19
CA GLU A 22 9.74 8.96 -8.75
C GLU A 22 9.66 8.11 -10.02
N LYS A 23 10.62 8.29 -10.93
CA LYS A 23 10.68 7.49 -12.16
C LYS A 23 10.92 6.01 -11.89
N ALA A 24 11.72 5.69 -10.86
CA ALA A 24 11.91 4.31 -10.43
C ALA A 24 10.63 3.72 -9.82
N ILE A 25 9.88 4.50 -9.03
CA ILE A 25 8.56 4.10 -8.49
C ILE A 25 7.65 3.69 -9.65
N LEU A 26 7.46 4.57 -10.64
CA LEU A 26 6.58 4.29 -11.78
C LEU A 26 7.03 3.05 -12.57
N ALA A 27 8.34 2.88 -12.80
CA ALA A 27 8.87 1.73 -13.52
C ALA A 27 8.64 0.41 -12.78
N PHE A 28 8.90 0.36 -11.47
CA PHE A 28 8.66 -0.83 -10.65
C PHE A 28 7.17 -1.08 -10.40
N TRP A 29 6.36 -0.02 -10.32
CA TRP A 29 4.92 -0.16 -10.19
C TRP A 29 4.35 -0.84 -11.43
N GLU A 30 4.68 -0.34 -12.62
CA GLU A 30 4.19 -0.89 -13.88
C GLU A 30 4.68 -2.34 -14.11
N ASN A 31 5.99 -2.56 -14.02
CA ASN A 31 6.60 -3.80 -14.52
C ASN A 31 6.92 -4.82 -13.42
N GLY A 32 6.93 -4.41 -12.16
CA GLY A 32 7.40 -5.22 -11.04
C GLY A 32 8.93 -5.28 -10.93
N TYR A 33 9.40 -5.90 -9.84
CA TYR A 33 10.81 -5.97 -9.50
C TYR A 33 11.61 -6.76 -10.53
N GLU A 34 11.20 -8.00 -10.81
CA GLU A 34 11.98 -8.93 -11.67
C GLU A 34 12.14 -8.37 -13.09
N ALA A 35 11.04 -7.93 -13.71
CA ALA A 35 11.04 -7.45 -15.09
C ALA A 35 11.70 -6.08 -15.30
N THR A 36 11.99 -5.33 -14.23
CA THR A 36 12.66 -4.02 -14.32
C THR A 36 14.17 -4.17 -14.21
N SER A 37 14.93 -4.09 -15.30
CA SER A 37 16.39 -4.22 -15.24
C SER A 37 17.10 -2.94 -14.75
N VAL A 38 18.37 -3.04 -14.34
CA VAL A 38 19.19 -1.85 -14.05
C VAL A 38 19.36 -0.97 -15.29
N ALA A 39 19.43 -1.58 -16.48
CA ALA A 39 19.47 -0.83 -17.74
C ALA A 39 18.17 -0.03 -17.95
N ASP A 40 17.01 -0.62 -17.68
CA ASP A 40 15.73 0.09 -17.74
C ASP A 40 15.67 1.24 -16.74
N LEU A 41 16.08 1.01 -15.50
CA LEU A 41 16.14 2.04 -14.45
C LEU A 41 17.02 3.21 -14.87
N THR A 42 18.26 2.96 -15.29
CA THR A 42 19.18 4.02 -15.74
C THR A 42 18.60 4.83 -16.91
N ARG A 43 17.97 4.15 -17.88
CA ARG A 43 17.29 4.77 -19.02
C ARG A 43 16.14 5.67 -18.60
N VAL A 44 15.19 5.19 -17.78
CA VAL A 44 14.03 5.99 -17.37
C VAL A 44 14.42 7.13 -16.46
N MET A 45 15.31 6.88 -15.49
CA MET A 45 15.83 7.86 -14.54
C MET A 45 16.67 8.95 -15.22
N GLY A 46 17.27 8.65 -16.37
CA GLY A 46 18.16 9.58 -17.10
C GLY A 46 19.52 9.72 -16.42
N ILE A 47 20.01 8.65 -15.79
CA ILE A 47 21.30 8.62 -15.07
C ILE A 47 22.15 7.44 -15.53
N GLY A 48 23.48 7.54 -15.38
CA GLY A 48 24.36 6.40 -15.63
C GLY A 48 24.33 5.37 -14.49
N ALA A 49 24.68 4.11 -14.79
CA ALA A 49 24.76 3.04 -13.79
C ALA A 49 25.64 3.41 -12.56
N PRO A 50 26.83 4.05 -12.71
CA PRO A 50 27.62 4.47 -11.55
C PRO A 50 26.87 5.46 -10.64
N SER A 51 26.07 6.36 -11.22
CA SER A 51 25.26 7.31 -10.46
C SER A 51 24.14 6.61 -9.70
N LEU A 52 23.46 5.64 -10.33
CA LEU A 52 22.46 4.80 -9.67
C LEU A 52 23.08 4.10 -8.46
N TYR A 53 24.19 3.38 -8.67
CA TYR A 53 24.83 2.62 -7.59
C TYR A 53 25.31 3.52 -6.45
N SER A 54 25.90 4.67 -6.78
CA SER A 54 26.36 5.62 -5.77
C SER A 54 25.23 6.27 -4.96
N ALA A 55 24.02 6.36 -5.52
CA ALA A 55 22.91 7.11 -4.92
C ALA A 55 21.88 6.24 -4.20
N PHE A 56 21.76 4.98 -4.60
CA PHE A 56 20.71 4.07 -4.15
C PHE A 56 21.24 2.70 -3.71
N GLY A 57 22.56 2.44 -3.81
CA GLY A 57 23.11 1.11 -3.55
C GLY A 57 22.81 0.20 -4.74
N ASP A 58 22.27 -0.98 -4.51
CA ASP A 58 21.87 -1.90 -5.59
C ASP A 58 20.38 -1.76 -5.98
N LYS A 59 19.94 -2.59 -6.93
CA LYS A 59 18.55 -2.64 -7.37
C LYS A 59 17.59 -2.97 -6.21
N GLN A 60 18.00 -3.84 -5.28
CA GLN A 60 17.18 -4.22 -4.12
C GLN A 60 17.02 -3.05 -3.15
N SER A 61 18.11 -2.37 -2.82
CA SER A 61 18.13 -1.19 -1.95
C SER A 61 17.29 -0.05 -2.52
N LEU A 62 17.42 0.19 -3.84
CA LEU A 62 16.55 1.13 -4.56
C LEU A 62 15.07 0.70 -4.48
N PHE A 63 14.78 -0.59 -4.67
CA PHE A 63 13.42 -1.09 -4.61
C PHE A 63 12.80 -0.94 -3.22
N GLU A 64 13.54 -1.25 -2.15
CA GLU A 64 13.07 -1.03 -0.78
C GLU A 64 12.74 0.44 -0.50
N GLU A 65 13.54 1.36 -1.04
CA GLU A 65 13.26 2.78 -0.97
C GLU A 65 12.03 3.20 -1.77
N VAL A 66 11.88 2.67 -2.99
CA VAL A 66 10.68 2.83 -3.82
C VAL A 66 9.43 2.38 -3.06
N VAL A 67 9.46 1.21 -2.41
CA VAL A 67 8.30 0.70 -1.66
C VAL A 67 7.97 1.59 -0.45
N ARG A 68 8.98 2.16 0.23
CA ARG A 68 8.74 3.13 1.32
C ARG A 68 8.11 4.42 0.81
N GLU A 69 8.69 5.03 -0.22
CA GLU A 69 8.21 6.29 -0.79
C GLU A 69 6.81 6.13 -1.42
N TYR A 70 6.58 5.01 -2.10
CA TYR A 70 5.27 4.62 -2.61
C TYR A 70 4.23 4.54 -1.47
N GLY A 71 4.57 3.86 -0.37
CA GLY A 71 3.68 3.75 0.79
C GLY A 71 3.35 5.11 1.40
N ALA A 72 4.32 6.01 1.50
CA ALA A 72 4.11 7.35 2.05
C ALA A 72 3.22 8.24 1.18
N ARG A 73 3.31 8.12 -0.15
CA ARG A 73 2.62 9.02 -1.10
C ARG A 73 1.31 8.47 -1.64
N TYR A 74 1.30 7.23 -2.08
CA TYR A 74 0.16 6.58 -2.75
C TYR A 74 -0.56 5.58 -1.85
N GLY A 75 0.13 5.00 -0.86
CA GLY A 75 -0.43 3.99 0.05
C GLY A 75 -0.95 4.52 1.39
N SER A 76 -0.72 5.81 1.69
CA SER A 76 -0.95 6.38 3.03
C SER A 76 -2.42 6.48 3.43
N PHE A 77 -3.33 6.35 2.46
CA PHE A 77 -4.76 6.32 2.67
C PHE A 77 -5.20 5.20 3.64
N THR A 78 -4.52 4.04 3.58
CA THR A 78 -4.79 2.92 4.50
C THR A 78 -4.45 3.29 5.94
N ASP A 79 -3.25 3.83 6.17
CA ASP A 79 -2.79 4.17 7.51
C ASP A 79 -3.62 5.34 8.09
N ARG A 80 -3.92 6.36 7.27
CA ARG A 80 -4.77 7.49 7.67
C ARG A 80 -6.17 7.05 8.09
N ALA A 81 -6.83 6.21 7.31
CA ALA A 81 -8.17 5.74 7.66
C ALA A 81 -8.17 4.88 8.94
N LEU A 82 -7.13 4.06 9.16
CA LEU A 82 -6.98 3.30 10.40
C LEU A 82 -6.70 4.17 11.62
N GLU A 83 -6.10 5.34 11.44
CA GLU A 83 -5.82 6.30 12.52
C GLU A 83 -7.02 7.21 12.81
N GLU A 84 -7.65 7.75 11.76
CA GLU A 84 -8.62 8.84 11.85
C GLU A 84 -10.06 8.35 12.11
N GLU A 85 -10.44 7.17 11.60
CA GLU A 85 -11.83 6.71 11.71
C GLU A 85 -12.14 6.14 13.10
N PRO A 86 -13.36 6.34 13.63
CA PRO A 86 -13.70 5.97 14.99
C PRO A 86 -13.87 4.44 15.18
N THR A 87 -14.26 3.73 14.13
CA THR A 87 -14.52 2.27 14.16
C THR A 87 -13.74 1.57 13.06
N ALA A 88 -13.44 0.29 13.27
CA ALA A 88 -12.87 -0.58 12.24
C ALA A 88 -13.77 -0.65 11.00
N ARG A 89 -15.10 -0.63 11.18
CA ARG A 89 -16.06 -0.61 10.07
C ARG A 89 -15.89 0.64 9.21
N ALA A 90 -15.84 1.82 9.84
CA ALA A 90 -15.66 3.10 9.14
C ALA A 90 -14.28 3.18 8.47
N ALA A 91 -13.23 2.74 9.16
CA ALA A 91 -11.88 2.64 8.61
C ALA A 91 -11.87 1.79 7.34
N VAL A 92 -12.38 0.56 7.41
CA VAL A 92 -12.37 -0.35 6.25
C VAL A 92 -13.25 0.16 5.11
N GLU A 93 -14.41 0.75 5.39
CA GLU A 93 -15.23 1.37 4.34
C GLU A 93 -14.47 2.47 3.61
N ARG A 94 -13.84 3.41 4.35
CA ARG A 94 -13.05 4.48 3.76
C ARG A 94 -11.89 3.93 2.94
N ILE A 95 -11.17 2.94 3.46
CA ILE A 95 -10.04 2.30 2.76
C ILE A 95 -10.48 1.70 1.44
N LEU A 96 -11.61 0.98 1.42
CA LEU A 96 -12.10 0.36 0.19
C LEU A 96 -12.54 1.42 -0.83
N ARG A 97 -13.19 2.51 -0.38
CA ARG A 97 -13.57 3.62 -1.27
C ARG A 97 -12.36 4.36 -1.82
N GLU A 98 -11.38 4.70 -0.97
CA GLU A 98 -10.15 5.34 -1.39
C GLU A 98 -9.34 4.42 -2.32
N ALA A 99 -9.27 3.12 -2.04
CA ALA A 99 -8.64 2.14 -2.94
C ALA A 99 -9.29 2.12 -4.33
N ALA A 100 -10.61 2.23 -4.44
CA ALA A 100 -11.29 2.30 -5.74
C ALA A 100 -10.86 3.55 -6.54
N VAL A 101 -10.62 4.67 -5.87
CA VAL A 101 -10.10 5.90 -6.50
C VAL A 101 -8.64 5.74 -6.88
N GLU A 102 -7.78 5.46 -5.91
CA GLU A 102 -6.32 5.41 -6.07
C GLU A 102 -5.91 4.34 -7.08
N TYR A 103 -6.53 3.15 -7.07
CA TYR A 103 -6.13 2.09 -7.99
C TYR A 103 -6.55 2.35 -9.44
N THR A 104 -7.49 3.26 -9.69
CA THR A 104 -8.01 3.58 -11.02
C THR A 104 -7.60 4.96 -11.53
N ASP A 105 -6.82 5.72 -10.75
CA ASP A 105 -6.28 7.00 -11.18
C ASP A 105 -5.37 6.82 -12.41
N LEU A 106 -5.57 7.66 -13.43
CA LEU A 106 -4.82 7.64 -14.68
C LEU A 106 -3.48 8.39 -14.58
N ALA A 107 -3.22 9.09 -13.46
CA ALA A 107 -1.97 9.79 -13.21
C ALA A 107 -0.78 8.84 -12.98
N HIS A 108 -1.05 7.57 -12.66
CA HIS A 108 -0.04 6.55 -12.38
C HIS A 108 -0.54 5.14 -12.76
N PRO A 109 0.34 4.12 -12.75
CA PRO A 109 -0.07 2.74 -13.01
C PRO A 109 -1.21 2.27 -12.11
N HIS A 110 -2.09 1.42 -12.66
CA HIS A 110 -3.21 0.87 -11.93
C HIS A 110 -2.80 -0.11 -10.82
N GLY A 111 -3.64 -0.19 -9.80
CA GLY A 111 -3.48 -1.09 -8.65
C GLY A 111 -2.35 -0.70 -7.70
N CYS A 112 -1.97 -1.61 -6.81
CA CYS A 112 -1.00 -1.37 -5.76
C CYS A 112 0.37 -1.99 -6.06
N LEU A 113 1.44 -1.18 -5.95
CA LEU A 113 2.82 -1.66 -6.10
C LEU A 113 3.12 -2.82 -5.13
N VAL A 114 2.72 -2.74 -3.87
CA VAL A 114 2.99 -3.77 -2.85
C VAL A 114 2.30 -5.11 -3.16
N VAL A 115 1.19 -5.07 -3.89
CA VAL A 115 0.44 -6.28 -4.28
C VAL A 115 1.12 -6.98 -5.46
N HIS A 116 1.61 -6.22 -6.45
CA HIS A 116 2.05 -6.81 -7.72
C HIS A 116 3.55 -6.81 -7.96
N ALA A 117 4.33 -5.98 -7.26
CA ALA A 117 5.74 -5.78 -7.61
C ALA A 117 6.61 -7.03 -7.42
N ALA A 118 6.15 -8.04 -6.67
CA ALA A 118 6.83 -9.33 -6.55
C ALA A 118 6.11 -10.49 -7.25
N THR A 119 5.12 -10.23 -8.13
CA THR A 119 4.54 -11.30 -8.94
C THR A 119 5.65 -11.92 -9.81
N ASN A 120 5.89 -13.23 -9.64
CA ASN A 120 6.98 -13.97 -10.29
C ASN A 120 8.40 -13.49 -9.91
N CYS A 121 8.58 -12.88 -8.73
CA CYS A 121 9.90 -12.50 -8.22
C CYS A 121 10.74 -13.73 -7.85
N THR A 122 12.00 -13.76 -8.27
CA THR A 122 12.95 -14.81 -7.87
C THR A 122 13.80 -14.40 -6.65
N SER A 123 13.81 -13.11 -6.29
CA SER A 123 14.43 -12.64 -5.04
C SER A 123 13.52 -12.91 -3.85
N ARG A 124 14.00 -13.79 -2.97
CA ARG A 124 13.33 -14.20 -1.75
C ARG A 124 13.18 -13.02 -0.78
N GLU A 125 14.19 -12.17 -0.66
CA GLU A 125 14.20 -11.01 0.24
C GLU A 125 13.11 -10.00 -0.14
N VAL A 126 12.96 -9.73 -1.44
CA VAL A 126 11.91 -8.85 -1.96
C VAL A 126 10.52 -9.45 -1.72
N GLU A 127 10.37 -10.75 -1.99
CA GLU A 127 9.11 -11.46 -1.77
C GLU A 127 8.70 -11.44 -0.28
N GLU A 128 9.62 -11.77 0.62
CA GLU A 128 9.41 -11.76 2.07
C GLU A 128 9.08 -10.35 2.59
N SER A 129 9.78 -9.32 2.10
CA SER A 129 9.52 -7.92 2.46
C SER A 129 8.12 -7.46 2.07
N LEU A 130 7.67 -7.71 0.84
CA LEU A 130 6.31 -7.34 0.43
C LEU A 130 5.24 -8.19 1.14
N ARG A 131 5.52 -9.48 1.39
CA ARG A 131 4.64 -10.35 2.17
C ARG A 131 4.47 -9.83 3.60
N ALA A 132 5.55 -9.43 4.25
CA ALA A 132 5.53 -8.86 5.59
C ALA A 132 4.66 -7.59 5.65
N ARG A 133 4.79 -6.70 4.66
CA ARG A 133 3.96 -5.49 4.54
C ARG A 133 2.47 -5.80 4.40
N ARG A 134 2.10 -6.71 3.48
CA ARG A 134 0.69 -7.12 3.32
C ARG A 134 0.12 -7.75 4.59
N ASN A 135 0.91 -8.57 5.29
CA ASN A 135 0.48 -9.17 6.55
C ASN A 135 0.40 -8.16 7.70
N ALA A 136 1.23 -7.11 7.71
CA ALA A 136 1.16 -6.05 8.70
C ALA A 136 -0.18 -5.31 8.65
N TRP A 137 -0.70 -5.01 7.44
CA TRP A 137 -2.04 -4.44 7.29
C TRP A 137 -3.14 -5.37 7.78
N ILE A 138 -3.04 -6.68 7.53
CA ILE A 138 -4.01 -7.65 8.04
C ILE A 138 -4.01 -7.65 9.58
N THR A 139 -2.83 -7.63 10.20
CA THR A 139 -2.72 -7.50 11.66
C THR A 139 -3.31 -6.18 12.18
N ALA A 140 -3.13 -5.08 11.45
CA ALA A 140 -3.70 -3.78 11.83
C ALA A 140 -5.24 -3.79 11.76
N PHE A 141 -5.81 -4.37 10.70
CA PHE A 141 -7.26 -4.57 10.60
C PHE A 141 -7.80 -5.43 11.74
N GLU A 142 -7.15 -6.56 12.02
CA GLU A 142 -7.55 -7.45 13.11
C GLU A 142 -7.54 -6.72 14.46
N SER A 143 -6.50 -5.93 14.73
CA SER A 143 -6.39 -5.13 15.95
C SER A 143 -7.56 -4.15 16.10
N ARG A 144 -7.89 -3.40 15.05
CA ARG A 144 -9.04 -2.48 15.06
C ARG A 144 -10.36 -3.23 15.25
N ILE A 145 -10.57 -4.34 14.57
CA ILE A 145 -11.79 -5.15 14.70
C ILE A 145 -11.94 -5.69 16.13
N ARG A 146 -10.86 -6.15 16.76
CA ARG A 146 -10.87 -6.60 18.16
C ARG A 146 -11.19 -5.46 19.13
N ALA A 147 -10.71 -4.25 18.87
CA ALA A 147 -11.04 -3.08 19.66
C ALA A 147 -12.54 -2.75 19.59
N ASP A 148 -13.12 -2.77 18.39
CA ASP A 148 -14.56 -2.57 18.18
C ASP A 148 -15.40 -3.65 18.90
N ILE A 149 -14.99 -4.92 18.87
CA ILE A 149 -15.65 -6.00 19.62
C ILE A 149 -15.61 -5.70 21.12
N ALA A 150 -14.45 -5.30 21.65
CA ALA A 150 -14.30 -4.98 23.07
C ALA A 150 -15.12 -3.75 23.50
N ALA A 151 -15.34 -2.80 22.59
CA ALA A 151 -16.18 -1.63 22.79
C ALA A 151 -17.69 -1.90 22.61
N GLY A 152 -18.07 -3.08 22.11
CA GLY A 152 -19.47 -3.42 21.80
C GLY A 152 -19.99 -2.85 20.47
N GLU A 153 -19.10 -2.29 19.65
CA GLU A 153 -19.42 -1.77 18.31
C GLU A 153 -19.62 -2.91 17.29
N LEU A 154 -19.09 -4.10 17.58
CA LEU A 154 -19.29 -5.33 16.81
C LEU A 154 -19.77 -6.47 17.72
N PRO A 155 -20.54 -7.44 17.18
CA PRO A 155 -20.94 -8.64 17.93
C PRO A 155 -19.75 -9.38 18.54
N ALA A 156 -19.92 -9.87 19.78
CA ALA A 156 -18.87 -10.55 20.54
C ALA A 156 -18.38 -11.86 19.90
N ASP A 157 -19.18 -12.47 19.03
CA ASP A 157 -18.88 -13.70 18.28
C ASP A 157 -18.26 -13.43 16.90
N THR A 158 -17.96 -12.17 16.56
CA THR A 158 -17.27 -11.82 15.31
C THR A 158 -15.89 -12.48 15.23
N ASP A 159 -15.64 -13.26 14.19
CA ASP A 159 -14.31 -13.80 13.88
C ASP A 159 -13.40 -12.70 13.31
N ALA A 160 -12.70 -11.99 14.21
CA ALA A 160 -11.83 -10.87 13.84
C ALA A 160 -10.70 -11.26 12.87
N PRO A 161 -9.96 -12.38 13.07
CA PRO A 161 -8.98 -12.85 12.09
C PRO A 161 -9.57 -13.08 10.70
N ALA A 162 -10.74 -13.72 10.60
CA ALA A 162 -11.38 -14.01 9.32
C ALA A 162 -11.85 -12.72 8.63
N LEU A 163 -12.45 -11.78 9.36
CA LEU A 163 -12.92 -10.50 8.81
C LEU A 163 -11.73 -9.63 8.35
N ALA A 164 -10.65 -9.59 9.12
CA ALA A 164 -9.41 -8.90 8.73
C ALA A 164 -8.80 -9.49 7.45
N ARG A 165 -8.75 -10.83 7.36
CA ARG A 165 -8.26 -11.53 6.16
C ARG A 165 -9.16 -11.26 4.97
N HIS A 166 -10.49 -11.27 5.14
CA HIS A 166 -11.44 -10.92 4.09
C HIS A 166 -11.17 -9.51 3.55
N THR A 167 -11.04 -8.51 4.43
CA THR A 167 -10.67 -7.14 4.02
C THR A 167 -9.38 -7.11 3.22
N GLY A 168 -8.34 -7.82 3.67
CA GLY A 168 -7.08 -7.95 2.93
C GLY A 168 -7.25 -8.59 1.54
N VAL A 169 -8.10 -9.60 1.41
CA VAL A 169 -8.42 -10.25 0.12
C VAL A 169 -9.13 -9.27 -0.81
N ILE A 170 -10.13 -8.52 -0.31
CA ILE A 170 -10.87 -7.55 -1.13
C ILE A 170 -9.94 -6.46 -1.65
N ILE A 171 -9.12 -5.83 -0.79
CA ILE A 171 -8.20 -4.76 -1.22
C ILE A 171 -7.19 -5.28 -2.26
N GLN A 172 -6.63 -6.49 -2.04
CA GLN A 172 -5.72 -7.11 -3.01
C GLN A 172 -6.42 -7.47 -4.32
N GLY A 173 -7.66 -7.93 -4.25
CA GLY A 173 -8.49 -8.22 -5.42
C GLY A 173 -8.80 -6.96 -6.23
N MET A 174 -9.20 -5.87 -5.57
CA MET A 174 -9.44 -4.57 -6.22
C MET A 174 -8.21 -4.05 -6.95
N SER A 175 -7.03 -4.23 -6.34
CA SER A 175 -5.75 -3.88 -6.97
C SER A 175 -5.53 -4.63 -8.29
N GLN A 176 -5.79 -5.94 -8.33
CA GLN A 176 -5.68 -6.73 -9.55
C GLN A 176 -6.76 -6.36 -10.57
N GLN A 177 -8.00 -6.21 -10.15
CA GLN A 177 -9.12 -5.88 -11.04
C GLN A 177 -8.92 -4.51 -11.71
N ALA A 178 -8.35 -3.53 -11.02
CA ALA A 178 -7.97 -2.25 -11.63
C ALA A 178 -6.98 -2.45 -12.79
N ARG A 179 -6.01 -3.36 -12.65
CA ARG A 179 -5.07 -3.71 -13.73
C ARG A 179 -5.71 -4.47 -14.87
N ASP A 180 -6.73 -5.28 -14.56
CA ASP A 180 -7.52 -6.00 -15.55
C ASP A 180 -8.50 -5.07 -16.31
N GLY A 181 -8.57 -3.79 -15.94
CA GLY A 181 -9.37 -2.77 -16.61
C GLY A 181 -10.70 -2.44 -15.93
N ALA A 182 -10.93 -2.91 -14.70
CA ALA A 182 -12.11 -2.53 -13.94
C ALA A 182 -12.13 -1.02 -13.69
N THR A 183 -13.29 -0.42 -13.92
CA THR A 183 -13.54 1.00 -13.69
C THR A 183 -13.65 1.30 -12.20
N ARG A 184 -13.46 2.58 -11.84
CA ARG A 184 -13.71 3.07 -10.47
C ARG A 184 -15.09 2.64 -9.95
N GLN A 185 -16.13 2.77 -10.77
CA GLN A 185 -17.50 2.44 -10.39
C GLN A 185 -17.68 0.95 -10.07
N GLU A 186 -17.04 0.06 -10.84
CA GLU A 186 -17.06 -1.37 -10.57
C GLU A 186 -16.34 -1.70 -9.26
N LEU A 187 -15.20 -1.04 -8.97
CA LEU A 187 -14.49 -1.20 -7.71
C LEU A 187 -15.25 -0.62 -6.51
N GLU A 188 -15.95 0.49 -6.67
CA GLU A 188 -16.86 1.04 -5.65
C GLU A 188 -18.01 0.07 -5.34
N ALA A 189 -18.56 -0.60 -6.37
CA ALA A 189 -19.58 -1.64 -6.17
C ALA A 189 -19.03 -2.87 -5.42
N VAL A 190 -17.78 -3.26 -5.67
CA VAL A 190 -17.08 -4.30 -4.89
C VAL A 190 -16.94 -3.87 -3.43
N ALA A 191 -16.57 -2.61 -3.18
CA ALA A 191 -16.48 -2.06 -1.83
C ALA A 191 -17.83 -2.11 -1.09
N ASP A 192 -18.92 -1.71 -1.74
CA ASP A 192 -20.27 -1.75 -1.16
C ASP A 192 -20.70 -3.18 -0.79
N LEU A 193 -20.44 -4.15 -1.68
CA LEU A 193 -20.72 -5.57 -1.42
C LEU A 193 -19.85 -6.12 -0.27
N ALA A 194 -18.58 -5.75 -0.21
CA ALA A 194 -17.70 -6.13 0.89
C ALA A 194 -18.18 -5.55 2.23
N MET A 195 -18.73 -4.33 2.25
CA MET A 195 -19.29 -3.73 3.46
C MET A 195 -20.67 -4.29 3.86
N ALA A 196 -21.38 -4.95 2.94
CA ALA A 196 -22.66 -5.60 3.22
C ALA A 196 -22.50 -6.84 4.12
N ILE A 197 -21.35 -7.52 4.08
CA ILE A 197 -21.09 -8.70 4.91
C ILE A 197 -20.65 -8.34 6.34
N TRP A 198 -20.31 -7.08 6.59
CA TRP A 198 -19.85 -6.66 7.92
C TRP A 198 -20.97 -6.83 8.95
N PRO A 199 -20.68 -7.51 10.07
CA PRO A 199 -21.68 -7.77 11.08
C PRO A 199 -22.20 -6.44 11.64
N ARG A 200 -23.48 -6.43 11.99
CA ARG A 200 -24.13 -5.31 12.66
C ARG A 200 -24.35 -5.71 14.12
N PRO A 201 -24.23 -4.76 15.07
CA PRO A 201 -24.70 -5.00 16.42
C PRO A 201 -26.14 -5.52 16.36
N ALA A 202 -26.45 -6.52 17.19
CA ALA A 202 -27.84 -6.92 17.37
C ALA A 202 -28.64 -5.67 17.72
N ARG A 203 -29.70 -5.38 16.96
CA ARG A 203 -30.63 -4.32 17.35
C ARG A 203 -31.12 -4.68 18.74
N THR A 204 -30.78 -3.86 19.73
CA THR A 204 -31.43 -3.90 21.02
C THR A 204 -32.87 -3.46 20.76
N ASP A 205 -33.78 -4.41 20.49
CA ASP A 205 -35.20 -4.11 20.45
C ASP A 205 -35.57 -3.62 21.85
N ALA A 206 -35.75 -2.31 21.99
CA ALA A 206 -36.28 -1.73 23.21
C ALA A 206 -37.65 -2.36 23.47
N PRO A 207 -37.95 -2.83 24.69
CA PRO A 207 -39.23 -3.45 24.98
C PRO A 207 -40.34 -2.46 24.66
N HIS A 208 -41.23 -2.85 23.74
CA HIS A 208 -42.52 -2.18 23.55
C HIS A 208 -43.27 -2.31 24.88
N HIS A 209 -43.21 -1.26 25.70
CA HIS A 209 -44.10 -1.12 26.84
C HIS A 209 -45.52 -0.95 26.29
N ALA A 210 -46.33 -2.00 26.47
CA ALA A 210 -47.77 -1.98 26.34
C ALA A 210 -48.41 -1.28 27.55
#